data_AF-A0A151AS01-F1
#
_entry.id   AF-A0A151AS01-F1
#
_cell.length_a   1.000
_cell.length_b   1.000
_cell.length_c   1.000
_cell.angle_alpha   90.00
_cell.angle_beta   90.00
_cell.angle_gamma   90.00
#
_symmetry.space_group_name_H-M   'P 1'
#
loop_
_entity.id
_entity.type
_entity.pdbx_description
1 polymer ?
#
loop_
_entity_poly.entity_id
_entity_poly.type
_entity_poly.pdbx_seq_one_letter_code
_entity_poly.pdbx_strand_id
1 'polypeptide(L)'
;MDDVKNAPVVKLIDSVIKNAVKAKASDIHIEPFENYVKIRYRIDGMLQEVLRAPKETSASLTSRIKIMASFDIAEKRLPQDGRIITKINEN
;
A
#
# COMPACT_ATOMS: atom_id res chain seq x y z
N MET A 1 12.32 6.25 -16.96
CA MET A 1 12.33 5.59 -15.64
C MET A 1 11.89 6.54 -14.51
N ASP A 2 11.93 7.86 -14.73
CA ASP A 2 11.46 8.86 -13.75
C ASP A 2 9.93 9.08 -13.76
N ASP A 3 9.23 8.77 -14.85
CA ASP A 3 7.77 8.95 -14.93
C ASP A 3 7.00 8.01 -13.99
N VAL A 4 7.50 6.80 -13.75
CA VAL A 4 6.87 5.84 -12.82
C VAL A 4 6.93 6.35 -11.38
N LYS A 5 8.03 7.03 -10.98
CA LYS A 5 8.15 7.62 -9.64
C LYS A 5 7.20 8.80 -9.42
N ASN A 6 6.80 9.48 -10.49
CA ASN A 6 5.90 10.63 -10.42
C ASN A 6 4.41 10.27 -10.44
N ALA A 7 4.06 9.01 -10.71
CA ALA A 7 2.68 8.56 -10.70
C ALA A 7 2.03 8.76 -9.30
N PRO A 8 0.80 9.30 -9.22
CA PRO A 8 0.13 9.59 -7.94
C PRO A 8 0.06 8.38 -7.00
N VAL A 9 -0.12 7.17 -7.54
CA VAL A 9 -0.19 5.94 -6.75
C VAL A 9 1.13 5.56 -6.09
N VAL A 10 2.27 5.88 -6.73
CA VAL A 10 3.59 5.62 -6.15
C VAL A 10 3.81 6.51 -4.94
N LYS A 11 3.54 7.82 -5.10
CA LYS A 11 3.61 8.79 -4.00
C LYS A 11 2.67 8.43 -2.85
N LEU A 12 1.49 7.91 -3.17
CA LEU A 12 0.52 7.45 -2.17
C LEU A 12 1.05 6.26 -1.37
N ILE A 13 1.52 5.20 -2.02
CA ILE A 13 2.08 4.03 -1.34
C ILE A 13 3.32 4.40 -0.51
N ASP A 14 4.22 5.21 -1.06
CA ASP A 14 5.41 5.67 -0.34
C ASP A 14 5.03 6.47 0.91
N SER A 15 4.00 7.34 0.80
CA SER A 15 3.47 8.10 1.94
C SER A 15 2.79 7.20 2.97
N VAL A 16 2.03 6.19 2.55
CA VAL A 16 1.40 5.21 3.43
C VAL A 16 2.47 4.44 4.22
N ILE A 17 3.50 3.92 3.57
CA ILE A 17 4.58 3.19 4.25
C ILE A 17 5.35 4.12 5.20
N LYS A 18 5.70 5.34 4.75
CA LYS A 18 6.39 6.32 5.60
C LYS A 18 5.58 6.66 6.85
N ASN A 19 4.28 6.90 6.68
CA ASN A 19 3.39 7.25 7.79
C ASN A 19 3.15 6.07 8.73
N ALA A 20 3.08 4.83 8.22
CA ALA A 20 2.99 3.64 9.05
C ALA A 20 4.22 3.47 9.95
N VAL A 21 5.42 3.68 9.40
CA VAL A 21 6.67 3.65 10.18
C VAL A 21 6.69 4.76 11.24
N LYS A 22 6.33 6.00 10.87
CA LYS A 22 6.23 7.13 11.83
C LYS A 22 5.22 6.86 12.94
N ALA A 23 4.10 6.23 12.62
CA ALA A 23 3.06 5.85 13.58
C ALA A 23 3.39 4.58 14.37
N LYS A 24 4.57 3.95 14.13
CA LYS A 24 4.97 2.67 14.72
C LYS A 24 3.93 1.56 14.54
N ALA A 25 3.26 1.55 13.38
CA ALA A 25 2.27 0.54 13.05
C ALA A 25 2.92 -0.84 12.84
N SER A 26 2.29 -1.90 13.35
CA SER A 26 2.74 -3.29 13.13
C SER A 26 2.31 -3.82 11.76
N ASP A 27 1.13 -3.38 11.29
CA ASP A 27 0.51 -3.86 10.07
C ASP A 27 -0.10 -2.71 9.26
N ILE A 28 -0.02 -2.83 7.93
CA ILE A 28 -0.74 -1.97 6.99
C ILE A 28 -1.78 -2.85 6.31
N HIS A 29 -3.06 -2.53 6.51
CA HIS A 29 -4.18 -3.19 5.86
C HIS A 29 -4.67 -2.33 4.70
N ILE A 30 -4.74 -2.90 3.49
CA ILE A 30 -5.30 -2.25 2.30
C ILE A 30 -6.49 -3.09 1.85
N GLU A 31 -7.69 -2.56 2.04
CA GLU A 31 -8.93 -3.33 2.05
C GLU A 31 -9.89 -2.80 0.99
N PRO A 32 -10.04 -3.50 -0.14
CA PRO A 32 -11.02 -3.14 -1.15
C PRO A 32 -12.43 -3.51 -0.68
N PHE A 33 -13.32 -2.52 -0.60
CA PHE A 33 -14.76 -2.71 -0.40
C PHE A 33 -15.50 -2.57 -1.74
N GLU A 34 -16.82 -2.66 -1.74
CA GLU A 34 -17.65 -2.52 -2.94
C GLU A 34 -17.40 -1.19 -3.66
N ASN A 35 -17.49 -0.07 -2.94
CA ASN A 35 -17.47 1.28 -3.52
C ASN A 35 -16.22 2.12 -3.17
N TYR A 36 -15.32 1.59 -2.35
CA TYR A 36 -14.13 2.31 -1.91
C TYR A 36 -12.99 1.35 -1.55
N VAL A 37 -11.79 1.89 -1.37
CA VAL A 37 -10.68 1.19 -0.71
C VAL A 37 -10.38 1.90 0.61
N LYS A 38 -10.16 1.11 1.65
CA LYS A 38 -9.79 1.57 2.99
C LYS A 38 -8.34 1.20 3.27
N ILE A 39 -7.58 2.10 3.86
CA ILE A 39 -6.28 1.78 4.43
C ILE A 39 -6.36 1.93 5.94
N ARG A 40 -5.89 0.92 6.68
CA ARG A 40 -5.83 0.92 8.14
C ARG A 40 -4.43 0.59 8.63
N TYR A 41 -4.04 1.20 9.73
CA TYR A 41 -2.85 0.80 10.48
C TYR A 41 -3.26 0.00 11.72
N ARG A 42 -2.50 -1.04 12.05
CA ARG A 42 -2.56 -1.63 13.39
C ARG A 42 -1.56 -0.91 14.27
N ILE A 43 -2.04 -0.19 15.27
CA ILE A 43 -1.23 0.55 16.24
C ILE A 43 -1.67 0.07 17.62
N ASP A 44 -0.74 -0.43 18.42
CA ASP A 44 -1.00 -0.99 19.75
C ASP A 44 -2.14 -2.04 19.73
N GLY A 45 -2.14 -2.89 18.71
CA GLY A 45 -3.14 -3.95 18.51
C GLY A 45 -4.45 -3.49 17.86
N MET A 46 -4.72 -2.19 17.81
CA MET A 46 -5.97 -1.62 17.32
C MET A 46 -5.88 -1.16 15.87
N LEU A 47 -6.90 -1.48 15.07
CA LEU A 47 -6.99 -1.05 13.68
C LEU A 47 -7.61 0.34 13.58
N GLN A 48 -6.87 1.29 13.01
CA GLN A 48 -7.28 2.68 12.83
C GLN A 48 -7.36 3.01 11.33
N GLU A 49 -8.50 3.55 10.87
CA GLU A 49 -8.67 4.01 9.49
C GLU A 49 -7.87 5.29 9.26
N VAL A 50 -6.97 5.27 8.28
CA VAL A 50 -6.03 6.39 7.99
C VAL A 50 -6.29 7.01 6.63
N LEU A 51 -6.92 6.27 5.71
CA LEU A 51 -7.30 6.76 4.40
C LEU A 51 -8.51 5.99 3.87
N ARG A 52 -9.37 6.72 3.18
CA ARG A 52 -10.40 6.17 2.30
C ARG A 52 -10.24 6.78 0.92
N ALA A 53 -10.21 5.96 -0.12
CA ALA A 53 -10.07 6.39 -1.50
C ALA A 53 -11.12 5.72 -2.41
N PRO A 54 -11.39 6.30 -3.60
CA PRO A 54 -12.32 5.71 -4.58
C PRO A 54 -11.91 4.30 -5.01
N LYS A 55 -12.88 3.46 -5.35
CA LYS A 55 -12.69 2.03 -5.70
C LYS A 55 -11.66 1.82 -6.81
N GLU A 56 -11.62 2.72 -7.77
CA GLU A 56 -10.75 2.71 -8.94
C GLU A 56 -9.27 2.71 -8.55
N THR A 57 -8.94 3.28 -7.39
CA THR A 57 -7.57 3.34 -6.87
C THR A 57 -7.05 1.96 -6.43
N SER A 58 -7.95 1.02 -6.11
CA SER A 58 -7.58 -0.31 -5.59
C SER A 58 -6.66 -1.08 -6.53
N ALA A 59 -6.97 -1.14 -7.82
CA ALA A 59 -6.20 -1.93 -8.78
C ALA A 59 -4.77 -1.39 -8.92
N SER A 60 -4.62 -0.07 -8.97
CA SER A 60 -3.33 0.61 -9.05
C SER A 60 -2.50 0.40 -7.78
N LEU A 61 -3.13 0.45 -6.59
CA LEU A 61 -2.45 0.16 -5.32
C LEU A 61 -1.92 -1.28 -5.27
N THR A 62 -2.77 -2.26 -5.59
CA THR A 62 -2.36 -3.67 -5.61
C THR A 62 -1.23 -3.92 -6.61
N SER A 63 -1.34 -3.38 -7.83
CA SER A 63 -0.28 -3.51 -8.84
C SER A 63 1.05 -2.93 -8.37
N ARG A 64 1.02 -1.75 -7.74
CA ARG A 64 2.23 -1.12 -7.19
C ARG A 64 2.88 -1.98 -6.11
N ILE A 65 2.10 -2.51 -5.17
CA ILE A 65 2.61 -3.38 -4.10
C ILE A 65 3.20 -4.66 -4.67
N LYS A 66 2.52 -5.28 -5.64
CA LYS A 66 3.02 -6.47 -6.34
C LYS A 66 4.36 -6.21 -7.02
N ILE A 67 4.50 -5.08 -7.71
CA ILE A 67 5.79 -4.67 -8.30
C ILE A 67 6.87 -4.56 -7.23
N MET A 68 6.57 -3.90 -6.10
CA MET A 68 7.54 -3.70 -5.01
C MET A 68 7.98 -5.02 -4.35
N ALA A 69 7.12 -6.04 -4.36
CA ALA A 69 7.39 -7.36 -3.81
C ALA A 69 7.87 -8.38 -4.87
N SER A 70 8.08 -7.95 -6.12
CA SER A 70 8.44 -8.83 -7.25
C SER A 70 7.44 -9.96 -7.52
N PHE A 71 6.14 -9.68 -7.37
CA PHE A 71 5.04 -10.61 -7.61
C PHE A 71 4.55 -10.61 -9.05
N ASP A 72 3.84 -11.67 -9.44
CA ASP A 72 3.10 -11.69 -10.70
C ASP A 72 1.86 -10.78 -10.61
N ILE A 73 1.87 -9.71 -11.40
CA ILE A 73 0.81 -8.71 -11.46
C ILE A 73 -0.43 -9.27 -12.15
N ALA A 74 -0.26 -10.17 -13.13
CA ALA A 74 -1.34 -10.76 -13.90
C ALA A 74 -2.18 -11.74 -13.06
N GLU A 75 -1.55 -12.49 -12.15
CA GLU A 75 -2.24 -13.48 -11.32
C GLU A 75 -3.03 -12.82 -10.16
N LYS A 76 -4.35 -12.86 -10.20
CA LYS A 76 -5.25 -12.22 -9.22
C LYS A 76 -6.12 -13.20 -8.43
N ARG A 77 -6.02 -14.50 -8.72
CA ARG A 77 -6.90 -15.56 -8.20
C ARG A 77 -6.25 -16.34 -7.07
N LEU A 78 -4.92 -16.42 -7.07
CA LEU A 78 -4.15 -17.13 -6.04
C LEU A 78 -3.48 -16.13 -5.07
N PRO A 79 -3.37 -16.46 -3.78
CA PRO A 79 -2.60 -15.68 -2.82
C PRO A 79 -1.10 -15.67 -3.21
N GLN A 80 -0.42 -14.57 -2.89
CA GLN A 80 1.02 -14.39 -3.15
C GLN A 80 1.67 -13.74 -1.93
N ASP A 81 2.79 -14.31 -1.50
CA ASP A 81 3.52 -13.95 -0.29
C ASP A 81 4.99 -13.63 -0.61
N GLY A 82 5.58 -12.69 0.14
CA GLY A 82 6.94 -12.23 -0.13
C GLY A 82 7.32 -11.02 0.69
N ARG A 83 8.37 -10.32 0.25
CA ARG A 83 9.05 -9.31 1.06
C ARG A 83 9.40 -8.08 0.24
N ILE A 84 9.18 -6.91 0.84
CA ILE A 84 9.63 -5.63 0.33
C ILE A 84 10.79 -5.16 1.22
N ILE A 85 11.94 -4.82 0.62
CA ILE A 85 13.04 -4.14 1.31
C ILE A 85 13.08 -2.71 0.79
N THR A 86 12.76 -1.75 1.65
CA THR A 86 12.75 -0.33 1.29
C THR A 86 13.47 0.50 2.35
N LYS A 87 14.07 1.61 1.94
CA LYS A 87 14.68 2.61 2.82
C LYS A 87 13.71 3.77 2.96
N ILE A 88 13.40 4.14 4.20
CA ILE A 88 12.56 5.29 4.49
C ILE A 88 13.47 6.47 4.79
N ASN A 89 13.40 7.50 3.96
CA ASN A 89 14.11 8.76 4.20
C ASN A 89 13.22 9.70 5.02
N GLU A 90 13.79 10.38 6.01
CA GLU A 90 13.02 11.22 6.93
C GLU A 90 12.65 12.60 6.38
N ASN A 91 13.24 13.03 5.26
CA ASN A 91 13.00 14.35 4.66
C ASN A 91 11.55 14.56 4.22
#